data_AF-A0A0D6MIF6-F1
#
_entry.id   AF-A0A0D6MIF6-F1
#
_cell.length_a   1.000
_cell.length_b   1.000
_cell.length_c   1.000
_cell.angle_alpha   90.00
_cell.angle_beta   90.00
_cell.angle_gamma   90.00
#
_symmetry.space_group_name_H-M   'P 1'
#
loop_
_entity.id
_entity.type
_entity.pdbx_description
1 polymer ?
#
loop_
_entity_poly.entity_id
_entity_poly.type
_entity_poly.pdbx_seq_one_letter_code
_entity_poly.pdbx_strand_id
1 'polypeptide(L)'
;MLFLIRNHNAALLAVDAAGEICQGPAELSADSGHWESVYLYRHPDSPELGFLIAASGRAITLAGRPAPRRFRPVWLCATARDDRVAFRDPVSGRMFSCGPAGGAVETRAEWILGWEEFELLPAEPTEPILRATTELCRDIVTARRFTDVGVTLLTDASRPCPEDVLEALLLVLDDRRAEDLCRALLRLVPQQGAGWPSRLTREPWFAEACRTLMHRQAPPRRVDETYDFLGAGLDLTSFSQTSPGHRFLRHARRLAKPTRELALLATARDEGIYILEWIAHHRVLGVEHVFLYTNNNTDGSDALLAALDAAGIITWFDNTPGPDAGPLNMQRKAYAHALSVMPQILDFEWTLVLDLDEYVVPAPMWQNDLRPILRAQGAANADSIAFPWQIFFPGQQLTWRDDLIGLRYTRSGGNPLVKSAFRTNRFAFADAHHPHEYRDEIRRWVTADGVVQGDERAVMKTTTHNGVVCHYAIRSLEEFVWKYARGENDGSGVLTEKVFRFNTPDVVTNFLSFHEENSGNDDHRYAAIAPGVRREIDSLLALPGIRAAREHVVACYKAQIGPLVSGSTASVNAHPQLSDEHKERWAALVERWAAQQG
;
A
#
# COMPACT_ATOMS: atom_id res chain seq x y z
N MET A 1 -33.23 -16.24 14.63
CA MET A 1 -33.16 -17.48 15.44
C MET A 1 -31.79 -17.56 16.06
N LEU A 2 -31.67 -18.08 17.27
CA LEU A 2 -30.41 -18.20 17.99
C LEU A 2 -30.04 -19.68 18.12
N PHE A 3 -28.76 -20.00 17.98
CA PHE A 3 -28.26 -21.37 18.03
C PHE A 3 -27.00 -21.46 18.87
N LEU A 4 -26.85 -22.55 19.61
CA LEU A 4 -25.54 -23.05 20.04
C LEU A 4 -24.90 -23.78 18.86
N ILE A 5 -23.58 -23.75 18.80
CA ILE A 5 -22.81 -24.31 17.69
C ILE A 5 -21.99 -25.48 18.22
N ARG A 6 -22.16 -26.65 17.61
CA ARG A 6 -21.43 -27.87 17.95
C ARG A 6 -20.55 -28.32 16.78
N ASN A 7 -19.27 -28.58 17.03
CA ASN A 7 -18.35 -29.08 16.01
C ASN A 7 -18.46 -30.61 15.81
N HIS A 8 -17.64 -31.16 14.92
CA HIS A 8 -17.58 -32.60 14.62
C HIS A 8 -17.22 -33.52 15.81
N ASN A 9 -16.56 -33.00 16.86
CA ASN A 9 -16.21 -33.73 18.09
C ASN A 9 -17.26 -33.61 19.19
N ALA A 10 -18.46 -33.14 18.84
CA ALA A 10 -19.54 -32.82 19.77
C ALA A 10 -19.19 -31.73 20.81
N ALA A 11 -18.08 -31.00 20.61
CA ALA A 11 -17.70 -29.85 21.43
C ALA A 11 -18.46 -28.60 21.01
N LEU A 12 -18.89 -27.79 21.99
CA LEU A 12 -19.48 -26.48 21.72
C LEU A 12 -18.39 -25.48 21.34
N LEU A 13 -18.72 -24.53 20.46
CA LEU A 13 -17.88 -23.35 20.31
C LEU A 13 -18.03 -22.47 21.55
N ALA A 14 -16.90 -22.08 22.11
CA ALA A 14 -16.82 -21.26 23.31
C ALA A 14 -15.81 -20.12 23.12
N VAL A 15 -15.85 -19.16 24.04
CA VAL A 15 -14.83 -18.12 24.18
C VAL A 15 -13.96 -18.47 25.38
N ASP A 16 -12.64 -18.43 25.22
CA ASP A 16 -11.67 -18.71 26.28
C ASP A 16 -11.50 -17.56 27.27
N ALA A 17 -10.53 -17.66 28.20
CA ALA A 17 -10.20 -16.57 29.12
C ALA A 17 -9.69 -15.30 28.41
N ALA A 18 -9.03 -15.46 27.26
CA ALA A 18 -8.43 -14.37 26.49
C ALA A 18 -9.42 -13.67 25.55
N GLY A 19 -10.60 -14.24 25.30
CA GLY A 19 -11.58 -13.71 24.35
C GLY A 19 -11.58 -14.42 23.00
N GLU A 20 -10.79 -15.47 22.83
CA GLU A 20 -10.65 -16.19 21.58
C GLU A 20 -11.70 -17.27 21.43
N ILE A 21 -12.31 -17.35 20.23
CA ILE A 21 -13.24 -18.42 19.88
C ILE A 21 -12.46 -19.73 19.71
N CYS A 22 -12.91 -20.78 20.39
CA CYS A 22 -12.27 -22.08 20.41
C CYS A 22 -13.28 -23.24 20.39
N GLN A 23 -12.73 -24.45 20.44
CA GLN A 23 -13.42 -25.68 20.82
C GLN A 23 -13.49 -25.80 22.35
N GLY A 24 -14.69 -25.69 22.91
CA GLY A 24 -14.98 -25.83 24.34
C GLY A 24 -15.41 -27.26 24.73
N PRO A 25 -15.99 -27.45 25.93
CA PRO A 25 -16.53 -28.74 26.34
C PRO A 25 -17.83 -29.08 25.58
N ALA A 26 -18.27 -30.35 25.68
CA ALA A 26 -19.54 -30.80 25.08
C ALA A 26 -20.78 -30.16 25.75
N GLU A 27 -20.67 -29.81 27.03
CA GLU A 27 -21.67 -29.10 27.81
C GLU A 27 -20.99 -28.03 28.66
N LEU A 28 -21.60 -26.85 28.75
CA LEU A 28 -21.15 -25.75 29.62
C LEU A 28 -22.07 -25.69 30.84
N SER A 29 -21.52 -25.89 32.03
CA SER A 29 -22.22 -25.75 33.31
C SER A 29 -21.86 -24.41 33.96
N ALA A 30 -22.57 -23.98 35.01
CA ALA A 30 -22.22 -22.75 35.74
C ALA A 30 -20.78 -22.77 36.31
N ASP A 31 -20.17 -23.96 36.47
CA ASP A 31 -18.84 -24.19 37.02
C ASP A 31 -17.77 -24.47 35.95
N SER A 32 -18.07 -24.32 34.65
CA SER A 32 -17.14 -24.69 33.56
C SER A 32 -15.90 -23.79 33.40
N GLY A 33 -15.53 -23.01 34.43
CA GLY A 33 -14.33 -22.18 34.44
C GLY A 33 -14.40 -20.99 33.49
N HIS A 34 -13.26 -20.65 32.87
CA HIS A 34 -13.05 -19.46 32.03
C HIS A 34 -13.77 -19.48 30.65
N TRP A 35 -14.62 -20.47 30.40
CA TRP A 35 -15.30 -20.70 29.12
C TRP A 35 -16.71 -20.13 29.11
N GLU A 36 -17.10 -19.45 28.03
CA GLU A 36 -18.49 -19.03 27.80
C GLU A 36 -19.00 -19.44 26.43
N SER A 37 -20.29 -19.73 26.29
CA SER A 37 -20.90 -20.15 25.03
C SER A 37 -20.80 -19.09 23.95
N VAL A 38 -20.49 -19.51 22.72
CA VAL A 38 -20.68 -18.69 21.52
C VAL A 38 -22.00 -19.07 20.86
N TYR A 39 -22.86 -18.09 20.69
CA TYR A 39 -24.12 -18.22 19.98
C TYR A 39 -23.98 -17.76 18.53
N LEU A 40 -24.73 -18.40 17.64
CA LEU A 40 -25.00 -17.92 16.29
C LEU A 40 -26.39 -17.29 16.25
N TYR A 41 -26.46 -15.98 16.02
CA TYR A 41 -27.69 -15.36 15.54
C TYR A 41 -27.80 -15.54 14.02
N ARG A 42 -28.86 -16.18 13.55
CA ARG A 42 -29.19 -16.35 12.12
C ARG A 42 -30.48 -15.61 11.79
N HIS A 43 -30.43 -14.70 10.83
CA HIS A 43 -31.59 -13.91 10.43
C HIS A 43 -32.54 -14.75 9.56
N PRO A 44 -33.86 -14.78 9.83
CA PRO A 44 -34.82 -15.57 9.04
C PRO A 44 -34.82 -15.21 7.55
N ASP A 45 -34.77 -13.92 7.23
CA ASP A 45 -34.82 -13.41 5.83
C ASP A 45 -33.45 -13.34 5.14
N SER A 46 -32.38 -13.79 5.81
CA SER A 46 -31.03 -13.88 5.25
C SER A 46 -30.32 -15.09 5.87
N PRO A 47 -30.82 -16.31 5.58
CA PRO A 47 -30.36 -17.53 6.22
C PRO A 47 -28.91 -17.89 5.87
N GLU A 48 -28.31 -17.24 4.88
CA GLU A 48 -26.90 -17.35 4.49
C GLU A 48 -25.96 -16.51 5.37
N LEU A 49 -26.50 -15.60 6.19
CA LEU A 49 -25.72 -14.69 7.04
C LEU A 49 -26.06 -14.93 8.52
N GLY A 50 -25.02 -14.99 9.34
CA GLY A 50 -25.15 -15.05 10.79
C GLY A 50 -24.15 -14.18 11.52
N PHE A 51 -24.31 -14.12 12.84
CA PHE A 51 -23.45 -13.35 13.73
C PHE A 51 -23.06 -14.21 14.93
N LEU A 52 -21.76 -14.35 15.16
CA LEU A 52 -21.22 -14.99 16.35
C LEU A 52 -21.23 -13.99 17.49
N ILE A 53 -21.81 -14.37 18.63
CA ILE A 53 -22.02 -13.51 19.80
C ILE A 53 -21.69 -14.32 21.06
N ALA A 54 -20.88 -13.77 21.94
CA ALA A 54 -20.60 -14.37 23.24
C ALA A 54 -21.83 -14.23 24.17
N ALA A 55 -22.12 -15.25 24.99
CA ALA A 55 -23.25 -15.27 25.92
C ALA A 55 -23.40 -13.99 26.77
N SER A 56 -22.28 -13.48 27.30
CA SER A 56 -22.21 -12.29 28.15
C SER A 56 -22.15 -10.98 27.36
N GLY A 57 -22.07 -11.04 26.03
CA GLY A 57 -21.82 -9.89 25.17
C GLY A 57 -20.39 -9.35 25.25
N ARG A 58 -19.46 -10.07 25.89
CA ARG A 58 -18.02 -9.77 25.83
C ARG A 58 -17.53 -9.79 24.39
N ALA A 59 -16.45 -9.07 24.13
CA ALA A 59 -15.83 -9.06 22.82
C ALA A 59 -15.09 -10.38 22.52
N ILE A 60 -15.15 -10.81 21.26
CA ILE A 60 -14.59 -12.05 20.74
C ILE A 60 -13.51 -11.79 19.68
N THR A 61 -12.46 -12.62 19.72
CA THR A 61 -11.37 -12.69 18.75
C THR A 61 -11.41 -14.02 18.02
N LEU A 62 -10.81 -14.04 16.82
CA LEU A 62 -10.56 -15.27 16.07
C LEU A 62 -9.04 -15.45 15.98
N ALA A 63 -8.57 -16.69 15.89
CA ALA A 63 -7.15 -16.96 15.70
C ALA A 63 -6.61 -16.20 14.47
N GLY A 64 -5.52 -15.47 14.65
CA GLY A 64 -4.96 -14.59 13.61
C GLY A 64 -5.72 -13.28 13.36
N ARG A 65 -6.80 -13.00 14.11
CA ARG A 65 -7.55 -11.73 14.10
C ARG A 65 -7.74 -11.20 15.53
N PRO A 66 -6.70 -10.62 16.14
CA PRO A 66 -6.69 -10.27 17.56
C PRO A 66 -7.57 -9.07 17.91
N ALA A 67 -8.04 -8.27 16.94
CA ALA A 67 -8.87 -7.10 17.19
C ALA A 67 -10.25 -7.54 17.74
N PRO A 68 -10.58 -7.33 19.03
CA PRO A 68 -11.78 -7.89 19.64
C PRO A 68 -13.05 -7.17 19.14
N ARG A 69 -14.15 -7.91 18.96
CA ARG A 69 -15.46 -7.39 18.50
C ARG A 69 -16.59 -7.97 19.32
N ARG A 70 -17.64 -7.21 19.63
CA ARG A 70 -18.80 -7.72 20.37
C ARG A 70 -19.58 -8.79 19.59
N PHE A 71 -19.50 -8.75 18.27
CA PHE A 71 -20.09 -9.74 17.38
C PHE A 71 -19.26 -9.87 16.10
N ARG A 72 -19.36 -11.01 15.42
CA ARG A 72 -18.66 -11.26 14.15
C ARG A 72 -19.64 -11.74 13.08
N PRO A 73 -19.78 -11.07 11.94
CA PRO A 73 -20.56 -11.61 10.83
C PRO A 73 -19.86 -12.86 10.27
N VAL A 74 -20.66 -13.84 9.82
CA VAL A 74 -20.20 -15.09 9.24
C VAL A 74 -21.14 -15.52 8.12
N TRP A 75 -20.59 -16.01 7.01
CA TRP A 75 -21.38 -16.61 5.94
C TRP A 75 -21.60 -18.09 6.23
N LEU A 76 -22.87 -18.53 6.22
CA LEU A 76 -23.23 -19.93 6.34
C LEU A 76 -23.18 -20.57 4.95
N CYS A 77 -22.43 -21.65 4.84
CA CYS A 77 -22.29 -22.45 3.63
C CYS A 77 -22.95 -23.81 3.84
N ALA A 78 -23.66 -24.31 2.83
CA ALA A 78 -24.16 -25.68 2.83
C ALA A 78 -22.99 -26.66 2.79
N THR A 79 -23.14 -27.81 3.43
CA THR A 79 -22.16 -28.90 3.35
C THR A 79 -22.77 -30.08 2.59
N ALA A 80 -22.00 -31.16 2.38
CA ALA A 80 -22.53 -32.39 1.79
C ALA A 80 -23.56 -33.10 2.69
N ARG A 81 -23.70 -32.67 3.95
CA ARG A 81 -24.64 -33.20 4.93
C ARG A 81 -25.72 -32.16 5.22
N ASP A 82 -26.98 -32.52 4.98
CA ASP A 82 -28.12 -31.59 5.10
C ASP A 82 -28.36 -31.10 6.55
N ASP A 83 -27.84 -31.81 7.56
CA ASP A 83 -27.93 -31.46 8.98
C ASP A 83 -26.76 -30.58 9.47
N ARG A 84 -25.81 -30.25 8.58
CA ARG A 84 -24.59 -29.50 8.93
C ARG A 84 -24.47 -28.20 8.13
N VAL A 85 -23.73 -27.27 8.70
CA VAL A 85 -23.34 -26.00 8.07
C VAL A 85 -21.85 -25.78 8.19
N ALA A 86 -21.26 -25.06 7.25
CA ALA A 86 -19.92 -24.52 7.38
C ALA A 86 -19.97 -23.01 7.55
N PHE A 87 -18.92 -22.45 8.13
CA PHE A 87 -18.78 -21.01 8.35
C PHE A 87 -17.64 -20.47 7.52
N ARG A 88 -17.91 -19.47 6.69
CA ARG A 88 -16.91 -18.73 5.92
C ARG A 88 -16.72 -17.35 6.52
N ASP A 89 -15.47 -17.00 6.82
CA ASP A 89 -15.09 -15.67 7.27
C ASP A 89 -15.27 -14.65 6.13
N PRO A 90 -16.07 -13.58 6.34
CA PRO A 90 -16.26 -12.53 5.34
C PRO A 90 -14.98 -11.79 4.95
N VAL A 91 -13.93 -11.82 5.78
CA VAL A 91 -12.66 -11.13 5.48
C VAL A 91 -11.69 -12.02 4.72
N SER A 92 -11.34 -13.19 5.25
CA SER A 92 -10.36 -14.07 4.62
C SER A 92 -10.94 -14.91 3.47
N GLY A 93 -12.26 -15.05 3.39
CA GLY A 93 -12.92 -15.97 2.47
C GLY A 93 -12.70 -17.45 2.81
N ARG A 94 -11.96 -17.76 3.88
CA ARG A 94 -11.64 -19.12 4.33
C ARG A 94 -12.71 -19.66 5.27
N MET A 95 -12.81 -20.98 5.33
CA MET A 95 -13.67 -21.69 6.26
C MET A 95 -13.08 -21.68 7.67
N PHE A 96 -13.97 -21.64 8.66
CA PHE A 96 -13.66 -21.89 10.06
C PHE A 96 -13.36 -23.36 10.22
N SER A 97 -12.24 -23.68 10.86
CA SER A 97 -11.74 -25.04 11.04
C SER A 97 -11.49 -25.32 12.51
N CYS A 98 -12.10 -26.39 13.01
CA CYS A 98 -11.82 -26.96 14.32
C CYS A 98 -10.85 -28.13 14.14
N GLY A 99 -9.56 -27.93 14.42
CA GLY A 99 -8.58 -29.00 14.30
C GLY A 99 -8.83 -30.16 15.29
N PRO A 100 -8.33 -31.37 15.01
CA PRO A 100 -8.58 -32.56 15.83
C PRO A 100 -7.93 -32.51 17.21
N ALA A 101 -6.94 -31.63 17.40
CA ALA A 101 -6.24 -31.43 18.67
C ALA A 101 -7.02 -30.55 19.68
N GLY A 102 -8.20 -30.05 19.32
CA GLY A 102 -8.90 -29.03 20.10
C GLY A 102 -8.27 -27.63 19.92
N GLY A 103 -8.66 -26.68 20.78
CA GLY A 103 -8.07 -25.33 20.80
C GLY A 103 -8.81 -24.30 19.96
N ALA A 104 -8.11 -23.23 19.56
CA ALA A 104 -8.67 -22.08 18.86
C ALA A 104 -9.32 -22.47 17.51
N VAL A 105 -10.36 -21.75 17.13
CA VAL A 105 -10.97 -21.89 15.80
C VAL A 105 -10.17 -21.08 14.80
N GLU A 106 -9.65 -21.74 13.77
CA GLU A 106 -8.81 -21.12 12.75
C GLU A 106 -9.60 -20.78 11.48
N THR A 107 -9.22 -19.70 10.78
CA THR A 107 -9.80 -19.31 9.47
C THR A 107 -8.79 -19.55 8.34
N ARG A 108 -8.50 -20.81 8.04
CA ARG A 108 -7.46 -21.19 7.06
C ARG A 108 -7.93 -22.09 5.93
N ALA A 109 -9.03 -22.82 6.11
CA ALA A 109 -9.42 -23.89 5.21
C ALA A 109 -10.05 -23.34 3.92
N GLU A 110 -9.67 -23.89 2.77
CA GLU A 110 -10.29 -23.55 1.48
C GLU A 110 -11.53 -24.39 1.17
N TRP A 111 -11.59 -25.60 1.75
CA TRP A 111 -12.58 -26.64 1.48
C TRP A 111 -13.28 -27.05 2.77
N ILE A 112 -14.48 -27.60 2.64
CA ILE A 112 -15.26 -28.13 3.76
C ILE A 112 -14.96 -29.62 3.88
N LEU A 113 -14.19 -30.04 4.89
CA LEU A 113 -13.73 -31.43 5.07
C LEU A 113 -13.90 -31.90 6.51
N GLY A 114 -15.15 -31.98 6.99
CA GLY A 114 -15.51 -32.50 8.31
C GLY A 114 -15.15 -31.56 9.47
N TRP A 115 -13.92 -31.06 9.56
CA TRP A 115 -13.46 -30.13 10.61
C TRP A 115 -14.08 -28.74 10.50
N GLU A 116 -14.56 -28.39 9.31
CA GLU A 116 -15.27 -27.16 8.98
C GLU A 116 -16.80 -27.32 9.06
N GLU A 117 -17.30 -28.48 9.49
CA GLU A 117 -18.73 -28.76 9.64
C GLU A 117 -19.20 -28.55 11.08
N PHE A 118 -20.32 -27.85 11.21
CA PHE A 118 -20.94 -27.49 12.47
C PHE A 118 -22.42 -27.87 12.46
N GLU A 119 -22.93 -28.25 13.62
CA GLU A 119 -24.34 -28.46 13.88
C GLU A 119 -24.91 -27.30 14.69
N LEU A 120 -26.11 -26.88 14.32
CA LEU A 120 -26.81 -25.77 14.96
C LEU A 120 -27.89 -26.32 15.89
N LEU A 121 -27.75 -26.06 17.18
CA LEU A 121 -28.70 -26.47 18.21
C LEU A 121 -29.57 -25.27 18.58
N PRO A 122 -30.90 -25.29 18.39
CA PRO A 122 -31.77 -24.18 18.74
C PRO A 122 -31.58 -23.73 20.19
N ALA A 123 -31.51 -22.43 20.43
CA ALA A 123 -31.34 -21.85 21.74
C ALA A 123 -32.24 -20.61 21.92
N GLU A 124 -32.61 -20.31 23.15
CA GLU A 124 -33.34 -19.10 23.52
C GLU A 124 -32.43 -18.13 24.29
N PRO A 125 -32.48 -16.82 24.02
CA PRO A 125 -31.64 -15.85 24.72
C PRO A 125 -32.13 -15.68 26.16
N THR A 126 -31.30 -16.08 27.11
CA THR A 126 -31.57 -15.91 28.55
C THR A 126 -31.11 -14.55 29.07
N GLU A 127 -30.03 -14.01 28.52
CA GLU A 127 -29.39 -12.77 28.98
C GLU A 127 -29.90 -11.50 28.24
N PRO A 128 -30.19 -10.38 28.95
CA PRO A 128 -30.60 -9.12 28.33
C PRO A 128 -29.60 -8.56 27.30
N ILE A 129 -28.30 -8.69 27.58
CA ILE A 129 -27.23 -8.19 26.70
C ILE A 129 -27.16 -8.97 25.38
N LEU A 130 -27.38 -10.28 25.42
CA LEU A 130 -27.44 -11.14 24.25
C LEU A 130 -28.64 -10.79 23.37
N ARG A 131 -29.79 -10.48 23.98
CA ARG A 131 -30.99 -10.00 23.28
C ARG A 131 -30.73 -8.67 22.58
N ALA A 132 -30.15 -7.69 23.27
CA ALA A 132 -29.82 -6.38 22.69
C ALA A 132 -28.81 -6.50 21.53
N THR A 133 -27.79 -7.35 21.68
CA THR A 133 -26.80 -7.60 20.61
C THR A 133 -27.43 -8.30 19.40
N THR A 134 -28.37 -9.21 19.65
CA THR A 134 -29.14 -9.89 18.59
C THR A 134 -30.04 -8.91 17.83
N GLU A 135 -30.68 -7.97 18.51
CA GLU A 135 -31.47 -6.90 17.88
C GLU A 135 -30.60 -5.99 17.02
N LEU A 136 -29.40 -5.63 17.51
CA LEU A 136 -28.42 -4.88 16.71
C LEU A 136 -28.01 -5.65 15.44
N CYS A 137 -27.73 -6.95 15.55
CA CYS A 137 -27.39 -7.79 14.39
C CYS A 137 -28.56 -7.88 13.39
N ARG A 138 -29.80 -7.96 13.86
CA ARG A 138 -31.01 -7.90 13.02
C ARG A 138 -31.09 -6.59 12.24
N ASP A 139 -30.84 -5.47 12.91
CA ASP A 139 -30.87 -4.15 12.27
C ASP A 139 -29.76 -4.02 11.22
N ILE A 140 -28.57 -4.61 11.44
CA ILE A 140 -27.48 -4.70 10.45
C ILE A 140 -27.92 -5.47 9.20
N VAL A 141 -28.64 -6.59 9.36
CA VAL A 141 -29.21 -7.33 8.21
C VAL A 141 -30.23 -6.47 7.47
N THR A 142 -31.06 -5.73 8.19
CA THR A 142 -32.04 -4.80 7.61
C THR A 142 -31.37 -3.71 6.79
N ALA A 143 -30.22 -3.21 7.24
CA ALA A 143 -29.43 -2.20 6.52
C ALA A 143 -28.93 -2.66 5.14
N ARG A 144 -28.87 -3.98 4.87
CA ARG A 144 -28.60 -4.52 3.51
C ARG A 144 -29.65 -4.09 2.49
N ARG A 145 -30.87 -3.82 2.94
CA ARG A 145 -31.98 -3.36 2.09
C ARG A 145 -32.17 -1.85 2.16
N PHE A 146 -31.88 -1.24 3.31
CA PHE A 146 -32.24 0.14 3.64
C PHE A 146 -31.04 0.91 4.24
N THR A 147 -30.41 1.76 3.43
CA THR A 147 -29.19 2.51 3.82
C THR A 147 -29.41 3.45 5.01
N ASP A 148 -30.60 4.03 5.15
CA ASP A 148 -31.02 4.90 6.26
C ASP A 148 -30.98 4.20 7.62
N VAL A 149 -31.27 2.89 7.65
CA VAL A 149 -31.09 2.07 8.85
C VAL A 149 -29.62 2.06 9.25
N GLY A 150 -28.71 1.78 8.31
CA GLY A 150 -27.26 1.79 8.56
C GLY A 150 -26.73 3.15 9.03
N VAL A 151 -27.23 4.25 8.45
CA VAL A 151 -26.89 5.61 8.91
C VAL A 151 -27.36 5.82 10.34
N THR A 152 -28.63 5.48 10.63
CA THR A 152 -29.20 5.61 11.97
C THR A 152 -28.38 4.84 13.00
N LEU A 153 -28.03 3.59 12.69
CA LEU A 153 -27.19 2.72 13.52
C LEU A 153 -25.86 3.38 13.91
N LEU A 154 -25.22 4.06 12.97
CA LEU A 154 -23.89 4.64 13.16
C LEU A 154 -23.92 6.05 13.78
N THR A 155 -25.02 6.79 13.59
CA THR A 155 -25.19 8.15 14.14
C THR A 155 -25.77 8.18 15.55
N ASP A 156 -26.49 7.15 15.97
CA ASP A 156 -27.10 7.07 17.29
C ASP A 156 -26.02 7.02 18.39
N ALA A 157 -25.87 8.11 19.16
CA ALA A 157 -24.85 8.23 20.20
C ALA A 157 -25.12 7.33 21.41
N SER A 158 -26.34 6.80 21.56
CA SER A 158 -26.70 5.90 22.64
C SER A 158 -26.30 4.45 22.37
N ARG A 159 -26.02 4.10 21.10
CA ARG A 159 -25.63 2.74 20.72
C ARG A 159 -24.17 2.45 21.08
N PRO A 160 -23.88 1.28 21.69
CA PRO A 160 -22.51 0.88 21.94
C PRO A 160 -21.79 0.49 20.64
N CYS A 161 -20.45 0.48 20.68
CA CYS A 161 -19.55 -0.09 19.66
C CYS A 161 -19.81 0.33 18.19
N PRO A 162 -19.81 1.63 17.84
CA PRO A 162 -20.00 2.10 16.46
C PRO A 162 -18.98 1.53 15.46
N GLU A 163 -17.75 1.25 15.91
CA GLU A 163 -16.70 0.64 15.09
C GLU A 163 -17.04 -0.81 14.68
N ASP A 164 -17.56 -1.62 15.61
CA ASP A 164 -17.99 -3.00 15.33
C ASP A 164 -19.17 -3.02 14.34
N VAL A 165 -20.09 -2.05 14.48
CA VAL A 165 -21.24 -1.87 13.58
C VAL A 165 -20.77 -1.44 12.19
N LEU A 166 -19.82 -0.49 12.11
CA LEU A 166 -19.27 -0.03 10.84
C LEU A 166 -18.58 -1.19 10.12
N GLU A 167 -17.72 -1.94 10.82
CA GLU A 167 -17.05 -3.11 10.24
C GLU A 167 -18.07 -4.12 9.71
N ALA A 168 -19.06 -4.48 10.52
CA ALA A 168 -20.05 -5.47 10.13
C ALA A 168 -20.89 -5.03 8.93
N LEU A 169 -21.33 -3.77 8.88
CA LEU A 169 -22.02 -3.22 7.71
C LEU A 169 -21.13 -3.32 6.47
N LEU A 170 -19.89 -2.85 6.54
CA LEU A 170 -18.97 -2.89 5.40
C LEU A 170 -18.54 -4.29 4.97
N LEU A 171 -18.77 -5.33 5.79
CA LEU A 171 -18.51 -6.73 5.44
C LEU A 171 -19.71 -7.45 4.80
N VAL A 172 -20.94 -6.98 5.06
CA VAL A 172 -22.18 -7.68 4.65
C VAL A 172 -22.99 -6.93 3.60
N LEU A 173 -22.71 -5.65 3.40
CA LEU A 173 -23.26 -4.84 2.31
C LEU A 173 -22.56 -5.18 1.00
N ASP A 174 -23.32 -5.19 -0.10
CA ASP A 174 -22.71 -5.15 -1.43
C ASP A 174 -22.04 -3.79 -1.68
N ASP A 175 -21.14 -3.75 -2.68
CA ASP A 175 -20.34 -2.56 -3.00
C ASP A 175 -21.19 -1.30 -3.21
N ARG A 176 -22.35 -1.42 -3.88
CA ARG A 176 -23.23 -0.28 -4.15
C ARG A 176 -23.85 0.25 -2.86
N ARG A 177 -24.32 -0.64 -1.98
CA ARG A 177 -24.90 -0.25 -0.69
C ARG A 177 -23.85 0.30 0.28
N ALA A 178 -22.65 -0.25 0.28
CA ALA A 178 -21.53 0.28 1.05
C ALA A 178 -21.16 1.69 0.57
N GLU A 179 -21.11 1.94 -0.74
CA GLU A 179 -20.90 3.27 -1.31
C GLU A 179 -22.01 4.27 -0.94
N ASP A 180 -23.28 3.84 -1.00
CA ASP A 180 -24.43 4.67 -0.58
C ASP A 180 -24.35 5.02 0.91
N LEU A 181 -23.99 4.06 1.76
CA LEU A 181 -23.78 4.27 3.20
C LEU A 181 -22.65 5.28 3.43
N CYS A 182 -21.45 5.04 2.87
CA CYS A 182 -20.30 5.93 3.00
C CYS A 182 -20.62 7.34 2.50
N ARG A 183 -21.35 7.48 1.38
CA ARG A 183 -21.81 8.78 0.84
C ARG A 183 -22.70 9.51 1.83
N ALA A 184 -23.65 8.80 2.44
CA ALA A 184 -24.56 9.39 3.42
C ALA A 184 -23.80 9.85 4.68
N LEU A 185 -22.89 9.02 5.19
CA LEU A 185 -22.06 9.33 6.36
C LEU A 185 -21.09 10.51 6.12
N LEU A 186 -20.46 10.57 4.95
CA LEU A 186 -19.60 11.70 4.56
C LEU A 186 -20.36 13.02 4.53
N ARG A 187 -21.60 13.03 4.04
CA ARG A 187 -22.43 14.26 4.00
C ARG A 187 -22.74 14.82 5.38
N LEU A 188 -22.60 14.02 6.43
CA LEU A 188 -22.78 14.45 7.82
C LEU A 188 -21.53 15.13 8.39
N VAL A 189 -20.36 15.02 7.75
CA VAL A 189 -19.10 15.67 8.17
C VAL A 189 -19.27 17.17 8.46
N PRO A 190 -19.89 17.99 7.58
CA PRO A 190 -20.11 19.41 7.87
C PRO A 190 -21.26 19.70 8.84
N GLN A 191 -22.08 18.71 9.18
CA GLN A 191 -23.35 18.89 9.90
C GLN A 191 -23.29 18.47 11.37
N GLN A 192 -22.36 17.58 11.72
CA GLN A 192 -22.25 16.97 13.03
C GLN A 192 -21.20 17.69 13.90
N GLY A 193 -21.48 17.77 15.20
CA GLY A 193 -20.63 18.45 16.19
C GLY A 193 -19.37 17.66 16.58
N ALA A 194 -18.80 18.01 17.74
CA ALA A 194 -17.56 17.41 18.24
C ALA A 194 -17.64 15.88 18.33
N GLY A 195 -16.67 15.19 17.73
CA GLY A 195 -16.56 13.72 17.75
C GLY A 195 -17.03 13.00 16.47
N TRP A 196 -17.61 13.70 15.49
CA TRP A 196 -17.85 13.13 14.16
C TRP A 196 -16.74 13.53 13.17
N PRO A 197 -16.26 12.62 12.31
CA PRO A 197 -16.56 11.19 12.22
C PRO A 197 -15.63 10.30 13.07
N SER A 198 -14.82 10.88 13.97
CA SER A 198 -13.86 10.14 14.81
C SER A 198 -14.48 9.10 15.74
N ARG A 199 -15.79 9.17 16.03
CA ARG A 199 -16.50 8.12 16.77
C ARG A 199 -16.68 6.81 16.01
N LEU A 200 -16.55 6.81 14.68
CA LEU A 200 -16.80 5.63 13.86
C LEU A 200 -15.65 4.61 13.90
N THR A 201 -14.44 5.07 14.19
CA THR A 201 -13.26 4.21 14.32
C THR A 201 -12.18 4.92 15.13
N ARG A 202 -11.34 4.14 15.82
CA ARG A 202 -10.25 4.67 16.65
C ARG A 202 -9.02 5.09 15.85
N GLU A 203 -9.09 4.99 14.53
CA GLU A 203 -7.98 5.26 13.63
C GLU A 203 -7.66 6.78 13.55
N PRO A 204 -6.44 7.22 13.91
CA PRO A 204 -6.13 8.65 14.07
C PRO A 204 -6.32 9.50 12.80
N TRP A 205 -6.07 8.93 11.62
CA TRP A 205 -6.20 9.64 10.33
C TRP A 205 -7.65 9.77 9.85
N PHE A 206 -8.58 8.96 10.36
CA PHE A 206 -9.87 8.75 9.71
C PHE A 206 -10.72 10.03 9.62
N ALA A 207 -10.71 10.82 10.68
CA ALA A 207 -11.45 12.08 10.72
C ALA A 207 -10.93 13.09 9.70
N GLU A 208 -9.61 13.19 9.55
CA GLU A 208 -9.00 14.07 8.56
C GLU A 208 -9.29 13.58 7.15
N ALA A 209 -9.11 12.28 6.86
CA ALA A 209 -9.42 11.72 5.56
C ALA A 209 -10.88 11.95 5.13
N CYS A 210 -11.84 11.82 6.05
CA CYS A 210 -13.24 12.14 5.76
C CYS A 210 -13.45 13.62 5.47
N ARG A 211 -12.78 14.51 6.23
CA ARG A 211 -12.86 15.96 6.07
C ARG A 211 -12.25 16.40 4.74
N THR A 212 -11.03 15.98 4.43
CA THR A 212 -10.33 16.33 3.19
C THR A 212 -11.08 15.77 1.99
N LEU A 213 -11.59 14.53 2.05
CA LEU A 213 -12.38 13.94 0.98
C LEU A 213 -13.69 14.70 0.74
N MET A 214 -14.44 15.03 1.80
CA MET A 214 -15.72 15.73 1.69
C MET A 214 -15.54 17.17 1.18
N HIS A 215 -14.55 17.90 1.70
CA HIS A 215 -14.32 19.30 1.33
C HIS A 215 -13.42 19.48 0.11
N ARG A 216 -12.80 18.40 -0.40
CA ARG A 216 -11.72 18.45 -1.41
C ARG A 216 -10.59 19.41 -1.00
N GLN A 217 -10.35 19.54 0.31
CA GLN A 217 -9.36 20.45 0.86
C GLN A 217 -7.97 19.83 0.79
N ALA A 218 -6.98 20.63 0.37
CA ALA A 218 -5.60 20.21 0.37
C ALA A 218 -5.09 19.98 1.81
N PRO A 219 -4.45 18.82 2.10
CA PRO A 219 -3.82 18.63 3.39
C PRO A 219 -2.58 19.54 3.51
N PRO A 220 -2.06 19.73 4.74
CA PRO A 220 -0.79 20.40 4.95
C PRO A 220 0.31 19.81 4.06
N ARG A 221 1.23 20.66 3.58
CA ARG A 221 2.40 20.22 2.80
C ARG A 221 3.47 19.51 3.65
N ARG A 222 3.35 19.57 4.97
CA ARG A 222 4.21 18.86 5.91
C ARG A 222 3.45 17.69 6.50
N VAL A 223 4.00 16.49 6.33
CA VAL A 223 3.49 15.23 6.86
C VAL A 223 4.34 14.90 8.09
N ASP A 224 4.02 15.56 9.19
CA ASP A 224 4.80 15.59 10.42
C ASP A 224 4.60 14.35 11.32
N GLU A 225 5.00 14.44 12.60
CA GLU A 225 4.88 13.37 13.59
C GLU A 225 3.46 12.84 13.78
N THR A 226 2.43 13.65 13.48
CA THR A 226 1.03 13.21 13.59
C THR A 226 0.67 12.12 12.58
N TYR A 227 1.50 11.94 11.55
CA TYR A 227 1.36 10.94 10.49
C TYR A 227 2.41 9.83 10.57
N ASP A 228 3.36 9.87 11.52
CA ASP A 228 4.44 8.88 11.60
C ASP A 228 3.92 7.45 11.79
N PHE A 229 2.77 7.29 12.45
CA PHE A 229 2.12 6.00 12.60
C PHE A 229 1.81 5.34 11.23
N LEU A 230 1.67 6.10 10.14
CA LEU A 230 1.47 5.53 8.80
C LEU A 230 2.68 4.69 8.34
N GLY A 231 3.89 5.00 8.83
CA GLY A 231 5.15 4.32 8.49
C GLY A 231 5.57 3.18 9.44
N ALA A 232 4.87 2.97 10.57
CA ALA A 232 5.31 2.13 11.69
C ALA A 232 5.01 0.61 11.57
N GLY A 233 4.55 0.10 10.40
CA GLY A 233 4.33 -1.35 10.19
C GLY A 233 2.86 -1.80 10.18
N LEU A 234 2.50 -2.85 9.43
CA LEU A 234 1.08 -3.27 9.18
C LEU A 234 0.40 -3.85 10.43
N ASP A 235 1.18 -4.46 11.33
CA ASP A 235 0.66 -5.17 12.50
C ASP A 235 0.29 -4.25 13.68
N LEU A 236 0.80 -3.02 13.67
CA LEU A 236 0.47 -1.97 14.66
C LEU A 236 -0.43 -0.87 14.08
N THR A 237 -0.67 -0.88 12.78
CA THR A 237 -1.33 0.23 12.10
C THR A 237 -2.65 -0.21 11.50
N SER A 238 -3.53 0.77 11.44
CA SER A 238 -4.83 0.76 10.81
C SER A 238 -4.88 0.23 9.36
N PHE A 239 -3.81 -0.28 8.75
CA PHE A 239 -3.77 -0.69 7.33
C PHE A 239 -3.97 -2.20 7.12
N SER A 240 -4.37 -2.93 8.17
CA SER A 240 -4.82 -4.31 8.02
C SER A 240 -6.08 -4.37 7.15
N GLN A 241 -6.27 -5.47 6.40
CA GLN A 241 -7.51 -5.72 5.64
C GLN A 241 -8.78 -5.75 6.52
N THR A 242 -8.63 -5.68 7.84
CA THR A 242 -9.72 -5.65 8.83
C THR A 242 -10.04 -4.24 9.33
N SER A 243 -9.33 -3.20 8.90
CA SER A 243 -9.58 -1.83 9.33
C SER A 243 -10.93 -1.30 8.84
N PRO A 244 -11.83 -0.88 9.76
CA PRO A 244 -13.10 -0.26 9.38
C PRO A 244 -12.88 1.09 8.69
N GLY A 245 -11.88 1.88 9.10
CA GLY A 245 -11.56 3.15 8.47
C GLY A 245 -11.11 3.00 7.02
N HIS A 246 -10.21 2.05 6.72
CA HIS A 246 -9.79 1.76 5.36
C HIS A 246 -10.91 1.22 4.48
N ARG A 247 -11.74 0.32 5.02
CA ARG A 247 -12.90 -0.21 4.30
C ARG A 247 -13.87 0.91 3.95
N PHE A 248 -14.16 1.79 4.92
CA PHE A 248 -14.98 2.98 4.66
C PHE A 248 -14.35 3.81 3.56
N LEU A 249 -13.05 4.10 3.66
CA LEU A 249 -12.36 4.96 2.73
C LEU A 249 -12.32 4.35 1.31
N ARG A 250 -12.15 3.04 1.18
CA ARG A 250 -12.22 2.29 -0.09
C ARG A 250 -13.52 2.60 -0.84
N HIS A 251 -14.67 2.58 -0.17
CA HIS A 251 -15.96 2.88 -0.81
C HIS A 251 -16.15 4.39 -1.00
N ALA A 252 -15.81 5.18 0.01
CA ALA A 252 -15.91 6.63 -0.02
C ALA A 252 -15.12 7.27 -1.17
N ARG A 253 -13.91 6.78 -1.46
CA ARG A 253 -13.05 7.29 -2.54
C ARG A 253 -13.64 7.09 -3.93
N ARG A 254 -14.39 6.01 -4.16
CA ARG A 254 -15.07 5.73 -5.45
C ARG A 254 -16.13 6.77 -5.81
N LEU A 255 -16.59 7.53 -4.82
CA LEU A 255 -17.50 8.66 -5.02
C LEU A 255 -16.84 9.83 -5.75
N ALA A 256 -15.50 9.94 -5.68
CA ALA A 256 -14.74 10.90 -6.44
C ALA A 256 -14.67 10.47 -7.91
N LYS A 257 -15.06 11.40 -8.79
CA LYS A 257 -14.94 11.23 -10.24
C LYS A 257 -13.66 11.91 -10.71
N PRO A 258 -12.73 11.18 -11.35
CA PRO A 258 -11.52 11.79 -11.87
C PRO A 258 -11.86 12.79 -12.99
N THR A 259 -11.04 13.83 -13.11
CA THR A 259 -11.12 14.86 -14.16
C THR A 259 -9.88 14.88 -15.05
N ARG A 260 -8.85 14.13 -14.66
CA ARG A 260 -7.55 13.94 -15.30
C ARG A 260 -7.27 12.46 -15.39
N GLU A 261 -6.32 12.05 -16.20
CA GLU A 261 -6.06 10.65 -16.53
C GLU A 261 -4.90 10.06 -15.74
N LEU A 262 -3.73 10.69 -15.71
CA LEU A 262 -2.51 10.07 -15.17
C LEU A 262 -1.70 10.99 -14.27
N ALA A 263 -1.47 10.55 -13.04
CA ALA A 263 -0.50 11.12 -12.12
C ALA A 263 0.59 10.11 -11.73
N LEU A 264 1.75 10.65 -11.34
CA LEU A 264 2.77 9.88 -10.64
C LEU A 264 2.74 10.15 -9.14
N LEU A 265 3.10 9.12 -8.38
CA LEU A 265 3.36 9.21 -6.95
C LEU A 265 4.77 8.68 -6.68
N ALA A 266 5.60 9.48 -6.05
CA ALA A 266 7.00 9.14 -5.83
C ALA A 266 7.53 9.70 -4.50
N THR A 267 8.63 9.13 -4.04
CA THR A 267 9.40 9.63 -2.90
C THR A 267 10.83 9.93 -3.32
N ALA A 268 11.44 10.98 -2.75
CA ALA A 268 12.81 11.37 -3.02
C ALA A 268 13.62 11.56 -1.73
N ARG A 269 14.91 11.23 -1.81
CA ARG A 269 15.94 11.64 -0.85
C ARG A 269 17.20 11.99 -1.64
N ASP A 270 17.66 13.23 -1.66
CA ASP A 270 18.90 13.60 -2.36
C ASP A 270 19.02 13.15 -3.83
N GLU A 271 17.91 13.09 -4.56
CA GLU A 271 17.89 12.72 -5.97
C GLU A 271 17.83 13.93 -6.88
N GLY A 272 18.18 15.12 -6.37
CA GLY A 272 18.00 16.41 -7.03
C GLY A 272 18.60 16.48 -8.43
N ILE A 273 19.75 15.84 -8.65
CA ILE A 273 20.42 15.80 -9.95
C ILE A 273 19.59 15.09 -11.05
N TYR A 274 18.53 14.36 -10.68
CA TYR A 274 17.64 13.64 -11.61
C TYR A 274 16.20 14.14 -11.65
N ILE A 275 15.74 14.89 -10.64
CA ILE A 275 14.33 15.29 -10.50
C ILE A 275 13.81 15.97 -11.78
N LEU A 276 14.59 16.86 -12.37
CA LEU A 276 14.15 17.62 -13.54
C LEU A 276 14.01 16.75 -14.79
N GLU A 277 14.97 15.87 -15.05
CA GLU A 277 14.90 14.90 -16.15
C GLU A 277 13.73 13.95 -15.95
N TRP A 278 13.58 13.40 -14.75
CA TRP A 278 12.52 12.46 -14.42
C TRP A 278 11.14 13.07 -14.63
N ILE A 279 10.91 14.31 -14.18
CA ILE A 279 9.64 15.04 -14.41
C ILE A 279 9.42 15.27 -15.91
N ALA A 280 10.45 15.76 -16.62
CA ALA A 280 10.36 16.06 -18.04
C ALA A 280 10.04 14.82 -18.89
N HIS A 281 10.72 13.69 -18.61
CA HIS A 281 10.49 12.41 -19.26
C HIS A 281 9.03 12.00 -19.16
N HIS A 282 8.49 11.99 -17.94
CA HIS A 282 7.14 11.53 -17.69
C HIS A 282 6.08 12.46 -18.28
N ARG A 283 6.30 13.77 -18.25
CA ARG A 283 5.41 14.77 -18.88
C ARG A 283 5.33 14.61 -20.39
N VAL A 284 6.46 14.33 -21.05
CA VAL A 284 6.49 14.00 -22.49
C VAL A 284 5.65 12.78 -22.82
N LEU A 285 5.51 11.84 -21.87
CA LEU A 285 4.74 10.60 -22.02
C LEU A 285 3.26 10.71 -21.62
N GLY A 286 2.77 11.92 -21.37
CA GLY A 286 1.37 12.19 -21.04
C GLY A 286 1.04 12.12 -19.55
N VAL A 287 2.04 12.03 -18.65
CA VAL A 287 1.81 12.27 -17.22
C VAL A 287 1.44 13.74 -17.02
N GLU A 288 0.32 13.96 -16.36
CA GLU A 288 -0.22 15.29 -16.19
C GLU A 288 0.24 15.97 -14.91
N HIS A 289 0.59 15.19 -13.87
CA HIS A 289 1.01 15.72 -12.57
C HIS A 289 1.87 14.74 -11.78
N VAL A 290 2.68 15.27 -10.87
CA VAL A 290 3.52 14.48 -9.96
C VAL A 290 3.21 14.87 -8.52
N PHE A 291 2.90 13.88 -7.68
CA PHE A 291 2.88 14.02 -6.23
C PHE A 291 4.20 13.48 -5.69
N LEU A 292 5.03 14.35 -5.12
CA LEU A 292 6.38 14.01 -4.67
C LEU A 292 6.54 14.27 -3.18
N TYR A 293 7.02 13.25 -2.46
CA TYR A 293 7.31 13.31 -1.03
C TYR A 293 8.81 13.29 -0.80
N THR A 294 9.35 14.16 0.05
CA THR A 294 10.79 14.16 0.38
C THR A 294 11.05 13.74 1.80
N ASN A 295 12.13 12.99 2.00
CA ASN A 295 12.52 12.47 3.31
C ASN A 295 13.75 13.22 3.85
N ASN A 296 13.62 14.51 4.20
CA ASN A 296 14.69 15.35 4.77
C ASN A 296 15.93 15.52 3.85
N ASN A 297 15.80 16.14 2.68
CA ASN A 297 16.90 16.31 1.72
C ASN A 297 18.07 17.15 2.27
N THR A 298 19.28 16.86 1.79
CA THR A 298 20.54 17.54 2.13
C THR A 298 21.44 17.81 0.91
N ASP A 299 20.92 17.60 -0.31
CA ASP A 299 21.59 17.93 -1.58
C ASP A 299 21.17 19.28 -2.18
N GLY A 300 20.36 20.06 -1.45
CA GLY A 300 19.84 21.36 -1.92
C GLY A 300 18.61 21.26 -2.83
N SER A 301 18.06 20.06 -3.06
CA SER A 301 16.92 19.84 -3.97
C SER A 301 15.61 20.47 -3.51
N ASP A 302 15.45 20.81 -2.23
CA ASP A 302 14.24 21.46 -1.72
C ASP A 302 13.97 22.81 -2.40
N ALA A 303 15.00 23.57 -2.76
CA ALA A 303 14.83 24.82 -3.50
C ALA A 303 14.28 24.59 -4.92
N LEU A 304 14.71 23.50 -5.57
CA LEU A 304 14.21 23.10 -6.88
C LEU A 304 12.76 22.63 -6.79
N LEU A 305 12.44 21.85 -5.76
CA LEU A 305 11.09 21.34 -5.51
C LEU A 305 10.10 22.44 -5.15
N ALA A 306 10.50 23.40 -4.32
CA ALA A 306 9.70 24.58 -4.01
C ALA A 306 9.39 25.39 -5.27
N ALA A 307 10.37 25.58 -6.17
CA ALA A 307 10.14 26.29 -7.43
C ALA A 307 9.21 25.52 -8.39
N LEU A 308 9.34 24.19 -8.47
CA LEU A 308 8.46 23.33 -9.26
C LEU A 308 7.02 23.29 -8.72
N ASP A 309 6.85 23.24 -7.40
CA ASP A 309 5.54 23.28 -6.72
C ASP A 309 4.85 24.64 -6.92
N ALA A 310 5.60 25.74 -6.73
CA ALA A 310 5.09 27.09 -6.97
C ALA A 310 4.67 27.33 -8.43
N ALA A 311 5.34 26.68 -9.39
CA ALA A 311 4.98 26.71 -10.80
C ALA A 311 3.81 25.77 -11.15
N GLY A 312 3.30 24.98 -10.21
CA GLY A 312 2.20 24.03 -10.41
C GLY A 312 2.58 22.79 -11.22
N ILE A 313 3.88 22.52 -11.39
CA ILE A 313 4.38 21.35 -12.14
C ILE A 313 4.24 20.07 -11.31
N ILE A 314 4.43 20.20 -10.00
CA ILE A 314 4.31 19.11 -9.04
C ILE A 314 3.43 19.53 -7.88
N THR A 315 3.14 18.57 -7.02
CA THR A 315 2.72 18.82 -5.65
C THR A 315 3.74 18.21 -4.71
N TRP A 316 4.44 19.05 -3.96
CA TRP A 316 5.51 18.65 -3.06
C TRP A 316 5.04 18.54 -1.61
N PHE A 317 5.46 17.46 -0.94
CA PHE A 317 5.28 17.24 0.48
C PHE A 317 6.61 17.00 1.19
N ASP A 318 6.82 17.66 2.31
CA ASP A 318 7.85 17.32 3.28
C ASP A 318 7.34 16.15 4.14
N ASN A 319 7.97 14.99 4.00
CA ASN A 319 7.64 13.75 4.70
C ASN A 319 8.60 13.46 5.85
N THR A 320 9.47 14.41 6.23
CA THR A 320 10.46 14.25 7.32
C THR A 320 9.78 13.75 8.60
N PRO A 321 10.33 12.70 9.26
CA PRO A 321 9.74 12.16 10.48
C PRO A 321 9.91 13.12 11.66
N GLY A 322 9.12 12.92 12.72
CA GLY A 322 9.31 13.63 13.98
C GLY A 322 10.68 13.35 14.61
N PRO A 323 11.20 14.25 15.47
CA PRO A 323 12.50 14.07 16.12
C PRO A 323 12.56 12.82 17.03
N ASP A 324 11.42 12.42 17.60
CA ASP A 324 11.29 11.26 18.49
C ASP A 324 10.76 10.01 17.77
N ALA A 325 10.73 10.03 16.43
CA ALA A 325 10.29 8.89 15.65
C ALA A 325 11.20 7.69 15.87
N GLY A 326 10.59 6.54 16.20
CA GLY A 326 11.28 5.26 16.17
C GLY A 326 11.56 4.77 14.74
N PRO A 327 11.86 3.48 14.55
CA PRO A 327 11.97 2.87 13.23
C PRO A 327 10.70 3.10 12.39
N LEU A 328 10.84 3.74 11.23
CA LEU A 328 9.73 4.09 10.32
C LEU A 328 10.11 3.80 8.86
N ASN A 329 9.17 3.22 8.12
CA ASN A 329 9.25 3.14 6.67
C ASN A 329 8.67 4.42 6.04
N MET A 330 9.55 5.29 5.54
CA MET A 330 9.17 6.62 5.06
C MET A 330 8.38 6.57 3.75
N GLN A 331 8.71 5.63 2.86
CA GLN A 331 7.98 5.47 1.60
C GLN A 331 6.54 5.04 1.83
N ARG A 332 6.35 4.10 2.76
CA ARG A 332 5.02 3.67 3.19
C ARG A 332 4.22 4.80 3.83
N LYS A 333 4.84 5.60 4.71
CA LYS A 333 4.21 6.81 5.28
C LYS A 333 3.69 7.73 4.17
N ALA A 334 4.51 8.02 3.16
CA ALA A 334 4.14 8.87 2.03
C ALA A 334 2.97 8.31 1.21
N TYR A 335 3.03 7.04 0.83
CA TYR A 335 1.98 6.42 -0.01
C TYR A 335 0.66 6.23 0.74
N ALA A 336 0.74 5.89 2.04
CA ALA A 336 -0.42 5.89 2.92
C ALA A 336 -1.04 7.27 3.02
N HIS A 337 -0.26 8.33 3.23
CA HIS A 337 -0.81 9.68 3.29
C HIS A 337 -1.43 10.09 1.95
N ALA A 338 -0.74 9.86 0.83
CA ALA A 338 -1.21 10.21 -0.50
C ALA A 338 -2.52 9.51 -0.87
N LEU A 339 -2.67 8.23 -0.54
CA LEU A 339 -3.83 7.43 -0.93
C LEU A 339 -4.91 7.37 0.14
N SER A 340 -4.65 7.78 1.39
CA SER A 340 -5.66 7.78 2.44
C SER A 340 -6.14 9.19 2.85
N VAL A 341 -5.28 10.21 2.80
CA VAL A 341 -5.56 11.55 3.33
C VAL A 341 -5.67 12.61 2.24
N MET A 342 -4.86 12.53 1.17
CA MET A 342 -4.79 13.56 0.12
C MET A 342 -5.86 13.39 -0.97
N PRO A 343 -6.91 14.23 -1.03
CA PRO A 343 -8.01 14.06 -1.98
C PRO A 343 -7.64 14.43 -3.42
N GLN A 344 -6.64 15.29 -3.65
CA GLN A 344 -6.28 15.75 -5.00
C GLN A 344 -5.74 14.64 -5.90
N ILE A 345 -5.19 13.56 -5.33
CA ILE A 345 -4.77 12.41 -6.14
C ILE A 345 -5.97 11.77 -6.87
N LEU A 346 -7.18 11.87 -6.29
CA LEU A 346 -8.41 11.36 -6.89
C LEU A 346 -8.92 12.20 -8.08
N ASP A 347 -8.28 13.34 -8.39
CA ASP A 347 -8.56 14.03 -9.65
C ASP A 347 -8.05 13.23 -10.84
N PHE A 348 -7.17 12.24 -10.64
CA PHE A 348 -6.60 11.39 -11.68
C PHE A 348 -7.26 10.02 -11.68
N GLU A 349 -7.57 9.50 -12.87
CA GLU A 349 -8.10 8.15 -13.02
C GLU A 349 -7.07 7.10 -12.63
N TRP A 350 -5.82 7.30 -13.06
CA TRP A 350 -4.69 6.40 -12.85
C TRP A 350 -3.59 7.08 -12.04
N THR A 351 -3.03 6.32 -11.09
CA THR A 351 -1.78 6.64 -10.41
C THR A 351 -0.77 5.56 -10.70
N LEU A 352 0.43 5.96 -11.11
CA LEU A 352 1.58 5.07 -11.27
C LEU A 352 2.62 5.46 -10.22
N VAL A 353 3.01 4.48 -9.39
CA VAL A 353 4.08 4.65 -8.40
C VAL A 353 5.41 4.33 -9.07
N LEU A 354 6.36 5.25 -8.98
CA LEU A 354 7.70 5.11 -9.56
C LEU A 354 8.75 5.75 -8.65
N ASP A 355 9.90 5.08 -8.56
CA ASP A 355 11.09 5.63 -7.94
C ASP A 355 11.83 6.56 -8.92
N LEU A 356 12.69 7.45 -8.43
CA LEU A 356 13.36 8.46 -9.27
C LEU A 356 14.48 7.89 -10.16
N ASP A 357 14.79 6.60 -10.01
CA ASP A 357 15.63 5.83 -10.92
C ASP A 357 14.83 4.97 -11.93
N GLU A 358 13.51 5.15 -12.00
CA GLU A 358 12.61 4.41 -12.87
C GLU A 358 11.93 5.30 -13.92
N TYR A 359 11.97 4.85 -15.17
CA TYR A 359 11.48 5.60 -16.33
C TYR A 359 10.57 4.70 -17.15
N VAL A 360 9.26 4.89 -17.04
CA VAL A 360 8.30 4.12 -17.85
C VAL A 360 8.40 4.53 -19.32
N VAL A 361 8.37 3.57 -20.23
CA VAL A 361 8.46 3.79 -21.68
C VAL A 361 7.41 2.93 -22.38
N PRO A 362 6.47 3.54 -23.12
CA PRO A 362 5.55 2.78 -23.96
C PRO A 362 6.26 2.26 -25.21
N ALA A 363 5.70 1.22 -25.82
CA ALA A 363 6.19 0.72 -27.09
C ALA A 363 6.09 1.78 -28.21
N PRO A 364 6.95 1.74 -29.24
CA PRO A 364 6.97 2.76 -30.31
C PRO A 364 5.61 2.98 -31.00
N MET A 365 4.78 1.94 -31.11
CA MET A 365 3.44 2.03 -31.71
C MET A 365 2.49 3.00 -30.97
N TRP A 366 2.77 3.30 -29.71
CA TRP A 366 1.99 4.21 -28.87
C TRP A 366 2.49 5.66 -28.92
N GLN A 367 3.43 5.98 -29.81
CA GLN A 367 3.85 7.34 -30.13
C GLN A 367 4.27 8.17 -28.90
N ASN A 368 5.01 7.55 -27.98
CA ASN A 368 5.46 8.17 -26.72
C ASN A 368 4.29 8.68 -25.85
N ASP A 369 3.17 7.96 -25.77
CA ASP A 369 2.04 8.29 -24.91
C ASP A 369 1.54 7.05 -24.14
N LEU A 370 1.46 7.13 -22.82
CA LEU A 370 0.96 6.04 -21.98
C LEU A 370 -0.57 5.98 -21.94
N ARG A 371 -1.24 7.10 -22.14
CA ARG A 371 -2.69 7.23 -21.93
C ARG A 371 -3.51 6.29 -22.81
N PRO A 372 -3.18 6.07 -24.10
CA PRO A 372 -3.90 5.08 -24.91
C PRO A 372 -3.86 3.66 -24.33
N ILE A 373 -2.74 3.24 -23.72
CA ILE A 373 -2.62 1.93 -23.04
C ILE A 373 -3.57 1.91 -21.84
N LEU A 374 -3.53 2.94 -20.98
CA LEU A 374 -4.38 3.04 -19.79
C LEU A 374 -5.87 3.03 -20.13
N ARG A 375 -6.28 3.80 -21.16
CA ARG A 375 -7.67 3.85 -21.64
C ARG A 375 -8.13 2.50 -22.18
N ALA A 376 -7.29 1.82 -22.97
CA ALA A 376 -7.62 0.50 -23.54
C ALA A 376 -7.84 -0.54 -22.43
N GLN A 377 -6.93 -0.61 -21.45
CA GLN A 377 -7.07 -1.56 -20.35
C GLN A 377 -8.18 -1.16 -19.38
N GLY A 378 -8.39 0.14 -19.14
CA GLY A 378 -9.51 0.66 -18.35
C GLY A 378 -10.87 0.33 -18.96
N ALA A 379 -11.01 0.42 -20.28
CA ALA A 379 -12.21 0.00 -21.01
C ALA A 379 -12.45 -1.53 -20.88
N ALA A 380 -11.39 -2.32 -20.75
CA ALA A 380 -11.43 -3.75 -20.41
C ALA A 380 -11.55 -4.03 -18.90
N ASN A 381 -11.95 -3.01 -18.12
CA ASN A 381 -12.19 -3.04 -16.68
C ASN A 381 -10.98 -3.42 -15.81
N ALA A 382 -9.76 -3.12 -16.27
CA ALA A 382 -8.58 -3.27 -15.43
C ALA A 382 -8.64 -2.33 -14.21
N ASP A 383 -8.26 -2.85 -13.05
CA ASP A 383 -8.02 -2.05 -11.84
C ASP A 383 -6.53 -1.65 -11.73
N SER A 384 -5.63 -2.48 -12.25
CA SER A 384 -4.18 -2.27 -12.20
C SER A 384 -3.51 -2.83 -13.46
N ILE A 385 -2.52 -2.12 -13.97
CA ILE A 385 -1.79 -2.40 -15.19
C ILE A 385 -0.30 -2.48 -14.84
N ALA A 386 0.25 -3.68 -14.96
CA ALA A 386 1.65 -3.96 -14.69
C ALA A 386 2.54 -3.69 -15.91
N PHE A 387 3.67 -3.03 -15.66
CA PHE A 387 4.77 -2.79 -16.59
C PHE A 387 6.02 -3.48 -16.03
N PRO A 388 6.64 -4.41 -16.77
CA PRO A 388 7.83 -5.10 -16.27
C PRO A 388 9.04 -4.17 -16.24
N TRP A 389 9.92 -4.45 -15.30
CA TRP A 389 11.23 -3.83 -15.25
C TRP A 389 12.12 -4.29 -16.40
N GLN A 390 12.81 -3.32 -16.99
CA GLN A 390 14.00 -3.51 -17.79
C GLN A 390 15.16 -2.91 -17.01
N ILE A 391 16.08 -3.74 -16.53
CA ILE A 391 17.22 -3.26 -15.75
C ILE A 391 18.31 -2.77 -16.71
N PHE A 392 18.81 -1.57 -16.49
CA PHE A 392 19.92 -1.00 -17.25
C PHE A 392 21.23 -1.14 -16.48
N PHE A 393 22.28 -1.55 -17.21
CA PHE A 393 23.59 -1.82 -16.65
C PHE A 393 24.48 -0.56 -16.69
N PRO A 394 25.38 -0.38 -15.70
CA PRO A 394 26.21 0.82 -15.56
C PRO A 394 27.28 0.99 -16.65
N GLY A 395 27.59 -0.06 -17.40
CA GLY A 395 28.51 0.00 -18.55
C GLY A 395 29.91 0.49 -18.19
N GLN A 396 30.44 0.03 -17.05
CA GLN A 396 31.76 0.41 -16.51
C GLN A 396 31.99 1.91 -16.26
N GLN A 397 30.93 2.73 -16.25
CA GLN A 397 31.06 4.16 -15.97
C GLN A 397 31.43 4.40 -14.50
N LEU A 398 32.35 5.33 -14.26
CA LEU A 398 32.79 5.69 -12.90
C LEU A 398 32.27 7.04 -12.43
N THR A 399 32.03 7.96 -13.37
CA THR A 399 31.65 9.34 -13.07
C THR A 399 30.24 9.69 -13.52
N TRP A 400 29.59 10.56 -12.75
CA TRP A 400 28.36 11.21 -13.17
C TRP A 400 28.64 12.17 -14.32
N ARG A 401 27.74 12.15 -15.30
CA ARG A 401 27.71 13.11 -16.40
C ARG A 401 26.35 13.76 -16.45
N ASP A 402 26.37 15.07 -16.63
CA ASP A 402 25.19 15.93 -16.73
C ASP A 402 24.54 15.79 -18.12
N ASP A 403 24.03 14.59 -18.40
CA ASP A 403 23.35 14.23 -19.64
C ASP A 403 22.23 13.23 -19.34
N LEU A 404 21.31 13.05 -20.28
CA LEU A 404 20.13 12.22 -20.10
C LEU A 404 20.49 10.78 -19.77
N ILE A 405 19.88 10.25 -18.71
CA ILE A 405 20.18 8.93 -18.15
C ILE A 405 20.07 7.81 -19.20
N GLY A 406 19.01 7.83 -20.01
CA GLY A 406 18.76 6.80 -21.01
C GLY A 406 19.60 6.92 -22.28
N LEU A 407 20.40 7.99 -22.43
CA LEU A 407 21.46 8.08 -23.43
C LEU A 407 22.81 7.60 -22.89
N ARG A 408 22.97 7.57 -21.57
CA ARG A 408 24.20 7.15 -20.90
C ARG A 408 24.26 5.65 -20.68
N TYR A 409 23.12 5.02 -20.38
CA TYR A 409 23.03 3.58 -20.11
C TYR A 409 22.14 2.94 -21.16
N THR A 410 22.74 2.16 -22.06
CA THR A 410 22.07 1.61 -23.25
C THR A 410 22.22 0.10 -23.36
N ARG A 411 22.63 -0.57 -22.28
CA ARG A 411 22.64 -2.04 -22.20
C ARG A 411 21.69 -2.46 -21.13
N SER A 412 20.82 -3.42 -21.44
CA SER A 412 19.75 -3.79 -20.52
C SER A 412 19.42 -5.28 -20.54
N GLY A 413 18.78 -5.73 -19.46
CA GLY A 413 18.31 -7.10 -19.27
C GLY A 413 16.89 -7.12 -18.72
N GLY A 414 16.10 -8.11 -19.13
CA GLY A 414 14.73 -8.27 -18.63
C GLY A 414 14.73 -8.65 -17.15
N ASN A 415 13.74 -8.17 -16.41
CA ASN A 415 13.52 -8.55 -15.02
C ASN A 415 12.02 -8.83 -14.81
N PRO A 416 11.68 -9.85 -14.02
CA PRO A 416 10.29 -10.28 -13.93
C PRO A 416 9.50 -9.48 -12.88
N LEU A 417 10.12 -8.56 -12.13
CA LEU A 417 9.42 -7.60 -11.27
C LEU A 417 8.72 -6.52 -12.11
N VAL A 418 7.71 -5.90 -11.51
CA VAL A 418 6.85 -4.92 -12.17
C VAL A 418 6.68 -3.66 -11.34
N LYS A 419 6.27 -2.60 -12.02
CA LYS A 419 5.60 -1.42 -11.45
C LYS A 419 4.20 -1.33 -12.03
N SER A 420 3.27 -0.77 -11.27
CA SER A 420 1.85 -0.79 -11.65
C SER A 420 1.23 0.60 -11.71
N ALA A 421 0.52 0.89 -12.79
CA ALA A 421 -0.45 1.98 -12.84
C ALA A 421 -1.81 1.44 -12.39
N PHE A 422 -2.46 2.06 -11.42
CA PHE A 422 -3.72 1.58 -10.86
C PHE A 422 -4.79 2.67 -10.79
N ARG A 423 -6.07 2.25 -10.83
CA ARG A 423 -7.20 3.16 -10.70
C ARG A 423 -7.20 3.84 -9.33
N THR A 424 -6.99 5.14 -9.28
CA THR A 424 -6.65 5.83 -8.02
C THR A 424 -7.77 5.78 -6.98
N ASN A 425 -9.03 5.83 -7.41
CA ASN A 425 -10.19 5.77 -6.53
C ASN A 425 -10.56 4.34 -6.08
N ARG A 426 -9.88 3.32 -6.63
CA ARG A 426 -10.11 1.91 -6.35
C ARG A 426 -9.20 1.38 -5.22
N PHE A 427 -8.13 2.11 -4.87
CA PHE A 427 -7.16 1.73 -3.85
C PHE A 427 -6.94 2.87 -2.84
N ALA A 428 -6.77 2.49 -1.57
CA ALA A 428 -6.48 3.42 -0.47
C ALA A 428 -5.05 3.27 0.08
N PHE A 429 -4.26 2.33 -0.46
CA PHE A 429 -2.88 2.10 -0.07
C PHE A 429 -2.08 1.41 -1.20
N ALA A 430 -0.77 1.61 -1.22
CA ALA A 430 0.15 1.01 -2.16
C ALA A 430 1.57 0.90 -1.58
N ASP A 431 2.29 -0.11 -2.05
CA ASP A 431 3.72 -0.28 -1.85
C ASP A 431 4.49 0.25 -3.09
N ALA A 432 5.82 0.13 -3.08
CA ALA A 432 6.67 0.59 -4.19
C ALA A 432 6.29 0.01 -5.56
N HIS A 433 5.73 -1.20 -5.60
CA HIS A 433 5.51 -1.96 -6.82
C HIS A 433 4.04 -2.02 -7.27
N HIS A 434 3.13 -2.10 -6.31
CA HIS A 434 1.72 -2.40 -6.57
C HIS A 434 0.82 -1.82 -5.48
N PRO A 435 -0.44 -1.50 -5.79
CA PRO A 435 -1.43 -1.15 -4.78
C PRO A 435 -1.76 -2.39 -3.93
N HIS A 436 -2.33 -2.18 -2.74
CA HIS A 436 -2.70 -3.28 -1.86
C HIS A 436 -3.99 -3.99 -2.29
N GLU A 437 -4.00 -5.31 -2.20
CA GLU A 437 -5.19 -6.14 -2.42
C GLU A 437 -6.14 -6.13 -1.22
N TYR A 438 -7.45 -6.18 -1.52
CA TYR A 438 -8.52 -6.45 -0.57
C TYR A 438 -9.02 -7.89 -0.77
N ARG A 439 -8.83 -8.78 0.21
CA ARG A 439 -9.24 -10.20 0.10
C ARG A 439 -10.74 -10.41 -0.12
N ASP A 440 -11.56 -9.44 0.27
CA ASP A 440 -13.01 -9.47 0.15
C ASP A 440 -13.53 -8.85 -1.17
N GLU A 441 -12.64 -8.51 -2.11
CA GLU A 441 -13.03 -8.01 -3.42
C GLU A 441 -12.09 -8.47 -4.53
N ILE A 442 -12.66 -9.00 -5.61
CA ILE A 442 -11.88 -9.38 -6.79
C ILE A 442 -11.45 -8.13 -7.54
N ARG A 443 -10.13 -7.98 -7.73
CA ARG A 443 -9.54 -6.93 -8.56
C ARG A 443 -9.01 -7.50 -9.86
N ARG A 444 -9.11 -6.71 -10.94
CA ARG A 444 -8.62 -7.11 -12.26
C ARG A 444 -7.21 -6.58 -12.50
N TRP A 445 -6.23 -7.42 -12.22
CA TRP A 445 -4.81 -7.19 -12.49
C TRP A 445 -4.50 -7.60 -13.93
N VAL A 446 -3.91 -6.71 -14.73
CA VAL A 446 -3.51 -7.02 -16.11
C VAL A 446 -2.11 -6.50 -16.39
N THR A 447 -1.48 -7.02 -17.44
CA THR A 447 -0.28 -6.41 -18.03
C THR A 447 -0.64 -5.22 -18.91
N ALA A 448 0.36 -4.45 -19.33
CA ALA A 448 0.22 -3.46 -20.40
C ALA A 448 -0.36 -4.06 -21.72
N ASP A 449 -0.20 -5.37 -21.95
CA ASP A 449 -0.73 -6.11 -23.09
C ASP A 449 -2.17 -6.63 -22.86
N GLY A 450 -2.72 -6.47 -21.65
CA GLY A 450 -4.07 -6.93 -21.27
C GLY A 450 -4.14 -8.38 -20.81
N VAL A 451 -2.99 -9.02 -20.54
CA VAL A 451 -2.95 -10.39 -20.01
C VAL A 451 -3.32 -10.35 -18.53
N VAL A 452 -4.37 -11.08 -18.15
CA VAL A 452 -4.84 -11.16 -16.75
C VAL A 452 -3.79 -11.84 -15.88
N GLN A 453 -3.49 -11.23 -14.74
CA GLN A 453 -2.63 -11.75 -13.68
C GLN A 453 -3.48 -12.28 -12.52
N GLY A 454 -2.91 -13.21 -11.74
CA GLY A 454 -3.60 -13.83 -10.60
C GLY A 454 -3.76 -12.89 -9.40
N ASP A 455 -2.74 -12.07 -9.14
CA ASP A 455 -2.69 -11.12 -8.02
C ASP A 455 -1.76 -9.94 -8.34
N GLU A 456 -1.60 -9.03 -7.38
CA GLU A 456 -0.81 -7.80 -7.47
C GLU A 456 0.72 -8.00 -7.39
N ARG A 457 1.15 -9.14 -6.84
CA ARG A 457 2.56 -9.51 -6.60
C ARG A 457 3.10 -10.44 -7.68
N ALA A 458 2.27 -10.78 -8.67
CA ALA A 458 2.61 -11.69 -9.73
C ALA A 458 3.87 -11.20 -10.45
N VAL A 459 4.96 -11.92 -10.21
CA VAL A 459 6.19 -11.81 -10.99
C VAL A 459 5.85 -12.19 -12.43
N MET A 460 6.17 -11.30 -13.36
CA MET A 460 5.87 -11.44 -14.77
C MET A 460 6.68 -12.58 -15.38
N LYS A 461 5.98 -13.69 -15.65
CA LYS A 461 6.53 -14.85 -16.37
C LYS A 461 6.32 -14.73 -17.88
N THR A 462 5.45 -13.82 -18.31
CA THR A 462 5.12 -13.59 -19.72
C THR A 462 5.74 -12.28 -20.20
N THR A 463 6.33 -12.33 -21.39
CA THR A 463 6.85 -11.14 -22.08
C THR A 463 5.71 -10.20 -22.43
N THR A 464 5.87 -8.90 -22.13
CA THR A 464 4.93 -7.85 -22.51
C THR A 464 5.58 -6.88 -23.48
N HIS A 465 4.80 -6.32 -24.40
CA HIS A 465 5.31 -5.54 -25.52
C HIS A 465 4.88 -4.09 -25.50
N ASN A 466 3.75 -3.75 -24.88
CA ASN A 466 3.15 -2.40 -24.92
C ASN A 466 3.87 -1.37 -24.06
N GLY A 467 4.67 -1.80 -23.08
CA GLY A 467 5.43 -0.89 -22.24
C GLY A 467 6.26 -1.61 -21.20
N VAL A 468 7.22 -0.87 -20.66
CA VAL A 468 8.25 -1.32 -19.72
C VAL A 468 8.62 -0.19 -18.79
N VAL A 469 9.21 -0.50 -17.65
CA VAL A 469 9.87 0.49 -16.78
C VAL A 469 11.37 0.28 -16.85
N CYS A 470 12.07 1.24 -17.45
CA CYS A 470 13.53 1.27 -17.47
C CYS A 470 14.03 1.62 -16.07
N HIS A 471 14.70 0.67 -15.42
CA HIS A 471 15.21 0.83 -14.07
C HIS A 471 16.72 1.01 -14.10
N TYR A 472 17.17 2.21 -13.73
CA TYR A 472 18.58 2.59 -13.64
C TYR A 472 19.06 2.47 -12.20
N ALA A 473 18.82 1.31 -11.59
CA ALA A 473 19.10 1.05 -10.18
C ALA A 473 20.58 1.18 -9.83
N ILE A 474 21.45 0.74 -10.76
CA ILE A 474 22.90 0.71 -10.65
C ILE A 474 23.48 1.55 -11.79
N ARG A 475 24.08 2.67 -11.43
CA ARG A 475 24.64 3.68 -12.34
C ARG A 475 26.17 3.71 -12.21
N SER A 476 26.82 4.83 -12.52
CA SER A 476 28.27 4.92 -12.31
C SER A 476 28.65 4.76 -10.84
N LEU A 477 29.95 4.54 -10.57
CA LEU A 477 30.48 4.46 -9.20
C LEU A 477 30.05 5.66 -8.35
N GLU A 478 30.19 6.89 -8.85
CA GLU A 478 29.76 8.10 -8.13
C GLU A 478 28.27 8.06 -7.77
N GLU A 479 27.39 7.74 -8.72
CA GLU A 479 25.95 7.73 -8.48
C GLU A 479 25.52 6.57 -7.57
N PHE A 480 26.22 5.45 -7.64
CA PHE A 480 26.00 4.32 -6.75
C PHE A 480 26.40 4.66 -5.31
N VAL A 481 27.60 5.20 -5.11
CA VAL A 481 28.06 5.67 -3.79
C VAL A 481 27.10 6.74 -3.25
N TRP A 482 26.67 7.68 -4.09
CA TRP A 482 25.69 8.69 -3.71
C TRP A 482 24.35 8.10 -3.25
N LYS A 483 23.81 7.12 -3.99
CA LYS A 483 22.55 6.44 -3.67
C LYS A 483 22.56 5.81 -2.29
N TYR A 484 23.67 5.17 -1.91
CA TYR A 484 23.81 4.51 -0.61
C TYR A 484 24.33 5.44 0.50
N ALA A 485 24.94 6.58 0.16
CA ALA A 485 25.39 7.57 1.13
C ALA A 485 24.24 8.29 1.85
N ARG A 486 23.07 8.37 1.22
CA ARG A 486 21.86 9.02 1.77
C ARG A 486 20.97 8.07 2.62
N GLY A 487 21.36 6.80 2.73
CA GLY A 487 20.61 5.76 3.45
C GLY A 487 19.58 5.02 2.61
N GLU A 488 19.17 3.86 3.13
CA GLU A 488 18.17 2.98 2.52
C GLU A 488 16.82 3.13 3.25
N ASN A 489 15.71 2.81 2.59
CA ASN A 489 14.40 2.73 3.24
C ASN A 489 14.23 1.39 3.98
N ASP A 490 15.14 1.11 4.90
CA ASP A 490 15.24 -0.14 5.68
C ASP A 490 14.41 -0.12 6.97
N GLY A 491 13.66 0.97 7.20
CA GLY A 491 12.89 1.17 8.42
C GLY A 491 13.70 1.73 9.60
N SER A 492 15.01 1.95 9.47
CA SER A 492 15.86 2.53 10.53
C SER A 492 15.75 4.05 10.68
N GLY A 493 14.85 4.69 9.91
CA GLY A 493 14.65 6.13 9.90
C GLY A 493 15.48 6.83 8.82
N VAL A 494 15.66 8.15 8.96
CA VAL A 494 16.36 8.99 7.98
C VAL A 494 17.75 9.35 8.47
N LEU A 495 18.77 9.09 7.65
CA LEU A 495 20.14 9.54 7.94
C LEU A 495 20.23 11.06 7.90
N THR A 496 20.84 11.65 8.92
CA THR A 496 21.16 13.08 8.98
C THR A 496 22.51 13.40 8.36
N GLU A 497 23.49 12.50 8.51
CA GLU A 497 24.83 12.64 7.92
C GLU A 497 25.03 11.64 6.77
N LYS A 498 25.54 12.14 5.63
CA LYS A 498 25.83 11.30 4.47
C LYS A 498 27.13 10.54 4.66
N VAL A 499 27.02 9.22 4.64
CA VAL A 499 28.17 8.30 4.66
C VAL A 499 27.80 7.10 3.81
N PHE A 500 28.69 6.68 2.91
CA PHE A 500 28.49 5.45 2.15
C PHE A 500 28.37 4.27 3.11
N ARG A 501 27.15 3.73 3.23
CA ARG A 501 26.81 2.58 4.04
C ARG A 501 25.85 1.67 3.29
N PHE A 502 25.85 0.40 3.65
CA PHE A 502 24.97 -0.60 3.09
C PHE A 502 24.69 -1.65 4.16
N ASN A 503 23.46 -2.16 4.18
CA ASN A 503 23.04 -3.10 5.22
C ASN A 503 23.46 -4.55 4.97
N THR A 504 23.70 -4.91 3.71
CA THR A 504 24.07 -6.27 3.32
C THR A 504 25.26 -6.26 2.35
N PRO A 505 26.15 -7.28 2.40
CA PRO A 505 27.28 -7.36 1.48
C PRO A 505 26.83 -7.45 0.02
N ASP A 506 25.61 -7.94 -0.22
CA ASP A 506 24.98 -8.07 -1.54
C ASP A 506 24.94 -6.75 -2.31
N VAL A 507 24.86 -5.61 -1.63
CA VAL A 507 24.90 -4.29 -2.27
C VAL A 507 26.20 -4.10 -3.05
N VAL A 508 27.35 -4.38 -2.42
CA VAL A 508 28.67 -4.20 -3.03
C VAL A 508 28.94 -5.30 -4.05
N THR A 509 28.63 -6.56 -3.73
CA THR A 509 28.85 -7.68 -4.64
C THR A 509 28.03 -7.51 -5.92
N ASN A 510 26.76 -7.12 -5.81
CA ASN A 510 25.92 -6.84 -6.98
C ASN A 510 26.44 -5.66 -7.78
N PHE A 511 26.92 -4.58 -7.16
CA PHE A 511 27.54 -3.49 -7.92
C PHE A 511 28.73 -3.97 -8.74
N LEU A 512 29.66 -4.70 -8.12
CA LEU A 512 30.85 -5.21 -8.79
C LEU A 512 30.48 -6.14 -9.95
N SER A 513 29.54 -7.06 -9.72
CA SER A 513 29.01 -7.93 -10.78
C SER A 513 28.38 -7.13 -11.92
N PHE A 514 27.47 -6.20 -11.64
CA PHE A 514 26.79 -5.40 -12.67
C PHE A 514 27.71 -4.42 -13.38
N HIS A 515 28.75 -3.94 -12.70
CA HIS A 515 29.75 -3.05 -13.28
C HIS A 515 30.57 -3.75 -14.36
N GLU A 516 30.93 -5.00 -14.10
CA GLU A 516 31.67 -5.85 -15.03
C GLU A 516 30.75 -6.52 -16.07
N GLU A 517 29.49 -6.74 -15.71
CA GLU A 517 28.46 -7.33 -16.56
C GLU A 517 28.25 -6.48 -17.81
N ASN A 518 28.55 -7.10 -18.94
CA ASN A 518 28.42 -6.49 -20.25
C ASN A 518 27.71 -7.47 -21.22
N SER A 519 26.87 -8.37 -20.69
CA SER A 519 26.08 -9.31 -21.50
C SER A 519 24.67 -8.82 -21.84
N GLY A 520 24.23 -7.69 -21.29
CA GLY A 520 22.93 -7.08 -21.62
C GLY A 520 22.77 -6.75 -23.11
N ASN A 521 21.55 -6.75 -23.62
CA ASN A 521 21.29 -6.40 -25.01
C ASN A 521 21.39 -4.88 -25.22
N ASP A 522 21.79 -4.47 -26.42
CA ASP A 522 21.72 -3.07 -26.82
C ASP A 522 20.27 -2.59 -26.79
N ASP A 523 20.04 -1.46 -26.13
CA ASP A 523 18.73 -0.91 -25.84
C ASP A 523 18.75 0.61 -25.93
N HIS A 524 18.26 1.11 -27.05
CA HIS A 524 18.22 2.53 -27.37
C HIS A 524 16.79 3.09 -27.35
N ARG A 525 15.85 2.44 -26.66
CA ARG A 525 14.43 2.86 -26.66
C ARG A 525 14.23 4.31 -26.21
N TYR A 526 15.08 4.78 -25.29
CA TYR A 526 15.06 6.15 -24.79
C TYR A 526 15.42 7.19 -25.86
N ALA A 527 16.21 6.82 -26.89
CA ALA A 527 16.65 7.75 -27.92
C ALA A 527 15.48 8.36 -28.71
N ALA A 528 14.37 7.63 -28.86
CA ALA A 528 13.16 8.13 -29.52
C ALA A 528 12.42 9.21 -28.72
N ILE A 529 12.63 9.26 -27.39
CA ILE A 529 11.94 10.17 -26.46
C ILE A 529 12.85 11.36 -26.12
N ALA A 530 14.17 11.15 -26.10
CA ALA A 530 15.18 12.11 -25.68
C ALA A 530 15.02 13.53 -26.26
N PRO A 531 14.71 13.75 -27.56
CA PRO A 531 14.49 15.10 -28.07
C PRO A 531 13.31 15.82 -27.42
N GLY A 532 12.25 15.10 -27.08
CA GLY A 532 11.11 15.62 -26.32
C GLY A 532 11.51 15.97 -24.90
N VAL A 533 12.25 15.08 -24.23
CA VAL A 533 12.75 15.30 -22.87
C VAL A 533 13.62 16.55 -22.79
N ARG A 534 14.57 16.74 -23.72
CA ARG A 534 15.40 17.95 -23.74
C ARG A 534 14.57 19.23 -23.85
N ARG A 535 13.59 19.27 -24.76
CA ARG A 535 12.69 20.44 -24.91
C ARG A 535 11.87 20.70 -23.66
N GLU A 536 11.39 19.66 -22.99
CA GLU A 536 10.63 19.81 -21.76
C GLU A 536 11.53 20.28 -20.61
N ILE A 537 12.76 19.76 -20.49
CA ILE A 537 13.77 20.29 -19.55
C ILE A 537 14.02 21.78 -19.82
N ASP A 538 14.23 22.18 -21.07
CA ASP A 538 14.44 23.59 -21.43
C ASP A 538 13.25 24.47 -21.03
N SER A 539 12.02 23.96 -21.21
CA SER A 539 10.78 24.63 -20.83
C SER A 539 10.67 24.78 -19.32
N LEU A 540 11.01 23.74 -18.54
CA LEU A 540 11.04 23.79 -17.08
C LEU A 540 12.13 24.74 -16.57
N LEU A 541 13.33 24.71 -17.16
CA LEU A 541 14.43 25.62 -16.80
C LEU A 541 14.12 27.10 -17.10
N ALA A 542 13.16 27.38 -17.98
CA ALA A 542 12.70 28.73 -18.28
C ALA A 542 11.74 29.29 -17.21
N LEU A 543 11.20 28.44 -16.32
CA LEU A 543 10.35 28.88 -15.22
C LEU A 543 11.17 29.56 -14.11
N PRO A 544 10.57 30.53 -13.38
CA PRO A 544 11.28 31.28 -12.34
C PRO A 544 11.94 30.38 -11.30
N GLY A 545 13.21 30.64 -10.99
CA GLY A 545 13.97 29.97 -9.93
C GLY A 545 14.51 28.57 -10.26
N ILE A 546 13.92 27.85 -11.23
CA ILE A 546 14.27 26.44 -11.51
C ILE A 546 15.72 26.27 -11.95
N ARG A 547 16.20 27.09 -12.88
CA ARG A 547 17.59 27.01 -13.37
C ARG A 547 18.62 27.20 -12.26
N ALA A 548 18.47 28.26 -11.48
CA ALA A 548 19.39 28.56 -10.38
C ALA A 548 19.36 27.47 -9.31
N ALA A 549 18.17 26.95 -8.98
CA ALA A 549 18.03 25.86 -8.02
C ALA A 549 18.68 24.55 -8.54
N ARG A 550 18.50 24.21 -9.82
CA ARG A 550 19.17 23.07 -10.45
C ARG A 550 20.68 23.20 -10.43
N GLU A 551 21.21 24.39 -10.77
CA GLU A 551 22.65 24.66 -10.74
C GLU A 551 23.22 24.51 -9.32
N HIS A 552 22.47 24.98 -8.31
CA HIS A 552 22.83 24.81 -6.91
C HIS A 552 22.91 23.32 -6.52
N VAL A 553 21.90 22.52 -6.87
CA VAL A 553 21.90 21.07 -6.63
C VAL A 553 23.13 20.38 -7.24
N VAL A 554 23.45 20.71 -8.50
CA VAL A 554 24.63 20.15 -9.18
C VAL A 554 25.92 20.57 -8.47
N ALA A 555 26.01 21.82 -8.00
CA ALA A 555 27.17 22.28 -7.23
C ALA A 555 27.30 21.54 -5.88
N CYS A 556 26.19 21.36 -5.17
CA CYS A 556 26.15 20.59 -3.92
C CYS A 556 26.57 19.13 -4.12
N TYR A 557 26.08 18.48 -5.18
CA TYR A 557 26.48 17.14 -5.55
C TYR A 557 28.00 17.05 -5.78
N LYS A 558 28.55 17.91 -6.65
CA LYS A 558 29.98 17.93 -6.98
C LYS A 558 30.86 18.18 -5.76
N ALA A 559 30.41 19.04 -4.83
CA ALA A 559 31.15 19.32 -3.60
C ALA A 559 31.19 18.13 -2.63
N GLN A 560 30.15 17.30 -2.61
CA GLN A 560 30.00 16.20 -1.66
C GLN A 560 30.51 14.86 -2.20
N ILE A 561 30.46 14.63 -3.52
CA ILE A 561 30.69 13.29 -4.09
C ILE A 561 32.13 12.81 -3.95
N GLY A 562 33.11 13.71 -4.12
CA GLY A 562 34.53 13.37 -4.05
C GLY A 562 34.91 12.70 -2.72
N PRO A 563 34.68 13.35 -1.57
CA PRO A 563 34.91 12.76 -0.25
C PRO A 563 34.16 11.44 -0.01
N LEU A 564 32.93 11.32 -0.50
CA LEU A 564 32.13 10.10 -0.34
C LEU A 564 32.73 8.91 -1.09
N VAL A 565 33.15 9.10 -2.35
CA VAL A 565 33.78 8.03 -3.14
C VAL A 565 35.14 7.66 -2.56
N SER A 566 35.99 8.64 -2.22
CA SER A 566 37.28 8.38 -1.57
C SER A 566 37.12 7.64 -0.24
N GLY A 567 36.11 7.97 0.57
CA GLY A 567 35.84 7.32 1.85
C GLY A 567 35.22 5.92 1.72
N SER A 568 34.60 5.59 0.58
CA SER A 568 33.85 4.35 0.40
C SER A 568 34.70 3.08 0.60
N THR A 569 35.99 3.12 0.24
CA THR A 569 36.93 2.01 0.44
C THR A 569 37.05 1.61 1.92
N ALA A 570 37.05 2.59 2.83
CA ALA A 570 37.11 2.31 4.26
C ALA A 570 35.84 1.60 4.75
N SER A 571 34.66 2.05 4.30
CA SER A 571 33.38 1.39 4.61
C SER A 571 33.33 -0.05 4.10
N VAL A 572 33.79 -0.29 2.87
CA VAL A 572 33.85 -1.63 2.26
C VAL A 572 34.82 -2.55 3.00
N ASN A 573 36.01 -2.06 3.33
CA ASN A 573 37.02 -2.84 4.05
C ASN A 573 36.59 -3.23 5.47
N ALA A 574 35.83 -2.35 6.14
CA ALA A 574 35.31 -2.58 7.48
C ALA A 574 34.19 -3.65 7.52
N HIS A 575 33.55 -3.97 6.40
CA HIS A 575 32.45 -4.93 6.39
C HIS A 575 32.96 -6.38 6.53
N PRO A 576 32.56 -7.12 7.58
CA PRO A 576 33.18 -8.41 7.92
C PRO A 576 32.79 -9.55 6.96
N GLN A 577 31.67 -9.43 6.25
CA GLN A 577 31.15 -10.47 5.36
C GLN A 577 31.63 -10.33 3.90
N LEU A 578 32.37 -9.27 3.56
CA LEU A 578 32.95 -9.12 2.22
C LEU A 578 34.30 -9.83 2.16
N SER A 579 34.51 -10.62 1.10
CA SER A 579 35.80 -11.27 0.84
C SER A 579 36.89 -10.25 0.50
N ASP A 580 38.15 -10.65 0.71
CA ASP A 580 39.31 -9.82 0.35
C ASP A 580 39.31 -9.48 -1.15
N GLU A 581 38.88 -10.41 -2.01
CA GLU A 581 38.73 -10.15 -3.45
C GLU A 581 37.74 -9.02 -3.75
N HIS A 582 36.55 -9.01 -3.12
CA HIS A 582 35.59 -7.92 -3.32
C HIS A 582 36.12 -6.58 -2.82
N LYS A 583 36.86 -6.59 -1.70
CA LYS A 583 37.50 -5.39 -1.12
C LYS A 583 38.57 -4.83 -2.05
N GLU A 584 39.45 -5.68 -2.56
CA GLU A 584 40.50 -5.31 -3.53
C GLU A 584 39.90 -4.75 -4.82
N ARG A 585 38.87 -5.41 -5.36
CA ARG A 585 38.16 -4.96 -6.57
C ARG A 585 37.50 -3.60 -6.38
N TRP A 586 36.86 -3.37 -5.23
CA TRP A 586 36.29 -2.06 -4.92
C TRP A 586 37.37 -0.98 -4.83
N ALA A 587 38.46 -1.24 -4.10
CA ALA A 587 39.58 -0.30 -3.99
C ALA A 587 40.15 0.08 -5.36
N ALA A 588 40.33 -0.90 -6.25
CA ALA A 588 40.79 -0.68 -7.62
C ALA A 588 39.83 0.21 -8.44
N LEU A 589 38.52 0.09 -8.25
CA LEU A 589 37.54 0.99 -8.88
C LEU A 589 37.66 2.42 -8.37
N VAL A 590 37.85 2.61 -7.06
CA VAL A 590 38.05 3.94 -6.45
C VAL A 590 39.36 4.57 -6.92
N GLU A 591 40.44 3.80 -7.04
CA GLU A 591 41.71 4.27 -7.61
C GLU A 591 41.59 4.70 -9.07
N ARG A 592 40.91 3.87 -9.89
CA ARG A 592 40.61 4.21 -11.29
C ARG A 592 39.76 5.47 -11.40
N TRP A 593 38.78 5.63 -10.52
CA TRP A 593 37.96 6.83 -10.46
C TRP A 593 38.81 8.05 -10.09
N ALA A 594 39.67 7.95 -9.07
CA ALA A 594 40.54 9.05 -8.65
C ALA A 594 41.48 9.49 -9.78
N ALA A 595 42.04 8.54 -10.53
CA ALA A 595 42.88 8.83 -11.70
C ALA A 595 42.13 9.55 -12.84
N GLN A 596 40.79 9.50 -12.88
CA GLN A 596 39.99 10.26 -13.85
C GLN A 596 39.70 11.70 -13.40
N GLN A 597 39.91 12.03 -12.12
CA GLN A 597 39.59 13.35 -11.59
C GLN A 597 40.73 14.37 -11.78
N GLY A 598 41.95 13.93 -12.10
CA GLY A 598 43.13 14.77 -12.30
C GLY A 598 44.28 14.39 -11.38
#